data_AF-A0AAD7XAJ0-F1
#
_entry.id   AF-A0AAD7XAJ0-F1
#
_cell.length_a   1.000
_cell.length_b   1.000
_cell.length_c   1.000
_cell.angle_alpha   90.00
_cell.angle_beta   90.00
_cell.angle_gamma   90.00
#
_symmetry.space_group_name_H-M   'P 1'
#
loop_
_entity.id
_entity.type
_entity.pdbx_description
1 polymer ?
#
loop_
_entity_poly.entity_id
_entity_poly.type
_entity_poly.pdbx_seq_one_letter_code
_entity_poly.pdbx_strand_id
1 'polypeptide(L)'
;MSQFRRQFMRNWFAVEAIPIYAVVGVVVAGGSWYLSRLARGPTVVWTKENPTPWNDIKPDEGTKLLTVNQHFEKSWERRKL
;
A
#
# COMPACT_ATOMS: atom_id res chain seq x y z
N MET A 1 -35.25 7.46 13.28
CA MET A 1 -33.85 7.09 13.65
C MET A 1 -33.77 6.95 15.15
N SER A 2 -33.19 5.86 15.67
CA SER A 2 -33.01 5.65 17.13
C SER A 2 -32.23 6.82 17.76
N GLN A 3 -32.66 7.28 18.94
CA GLN A 3 -32.00 8.37 19.71
C GLN A 3 -30.51 8.07 19.94
N PHE A 4 -30.16 6.80 20.10
CA PHE A 4 -28.79 6.33 20.25
C PHE A 4 -27.92 6.63 19.03
N ARG A 5 -28.45 6.42 17.81
CA ARG A 5 -27.73 6.74 16.57
C ARG A 5 -27.52 8.25 16.41
N ARG A 6 -28.50 9.07 16.79
CA ARG A 6 -28.40 10.54 16.69
C ARG A 6 -27.32 11.11 17.61
N GLN A 7 -27.21 10.58 18.82
CA GLN A 7 -26.19 10.99 19.79
C GLN A 7 -24.78 10.55 19.38
N PHE A 8 -24.64 9.34 18.83
CA PHE A 8 -23.38 8.84 18.29
C PHE A 8 -22.88 9.68 17.10
N MET A 9 -23.76 9.99 16.14
CA MET A 9 -23.41 10.77 14.94
C MET A 9 -22.98 12.20 15.27
N ARG A 10 -23.50 12.81 16.34
CA ARG A 10 -23.17 14.21 16.70
C ARG A 10 -21.68 14.41 17.03
N ASN A 11 -21.04 13.42 17.65
CA ASN A 11 -19.63 13.49 18.03
C ASN A 11 -18.72 12.99 16.90
N TRP A 12 -19.17 11.98 16.13
CA TRP A 12 -18.40 11.42 15.01
C TRP A 12 -18.37 12.34 13.76
N PHE A 13 -19.41 13.15 13.57
CA PHE A 13 -19.50 14.12 12.48
C PHE A 13 -19.26 15.56 12.95
N ALA A 14 -18.59 15.74 14.09
CA ALA A 14 -18.09 17.05 14.47
C ALA A 14 -17.09 17.54 13.42
N VAL A 15 -17.28 18.76 12.90
CA VAL A 15 -16.44 19.34 11.84
C VAL A 15 -14.95 19.35 12.22
N GLU A 16 -14.66 19.46 13.51
CA GLU A 16 -13.30 19.44 14.07
C GLU A 16 -12.65 18.04 14.07
N ALA A 17 -13.45 16.97 14.12
CA ALA A 17 -12.97 15.59 14.18
C ALA A 17 -12.71 14.99 12.78
N ILE A 18 -13.40 15.50 11.74
CA ILE A 18 -13.28 15.01 10.36
C ILE A 18 -11.83 15.11 9.85
N PRO A 19 -11.10 16.23 10.00
CA PRO A 19 -9.71 16.32 9.56
C PRO A 19 -8.79 15.30 10.25
N ILE A 20 -9.03 15.02 11.54
CA ILE A 20 -8.22 14.10 12.33
C ILE A 20 -8.35 12.68 11.77
N TYR A 21 -9.58 12.17 11.64
CA TYR A 21 -9.79 10.81 11.12
C TYR A 21 -9.41 10.69 9.64
N ALA A 22 -9.52 11.77 8.86
CA ALA A 22 -9.05 11.78 7.48
C ALA A 22 -7.54 11.59 7.39
N VAL A 23 -6.74 12.37 8.13
CA VAL A 23 -5.27 12.25 8.12
C VAL A 23 -4.85 10.90 8.68
N VAL A 24 -5.40 10.47 9.81
CA VAL A 24 -5.10 9.16 10.41
C VAL A 24 -5.45 8.03 9.44
N GLY A 25 -6.61 8.11 8.79
CA GLY A 25 -7.04 7.15 7.78
C GLY A 25 -6.06 7.06 6.61
N VAL A 26 -5.64 8.20 6.06
CA VAL A 26 -4.65 8.25 4.97
C VAL A 26 -3.31 7.68 5.40
N VAL A 27 -2.82 8.00 6.60
CA VAL A 27 -1.53 7.50 7.10
C VAL A 27 -1.57 5.99 7.31
N VAL A 28 -2.60 5.46 7.97
CA VAL A 28 -2.70 4.02 8.24
C VAL A 28 -2.89 3.25 6.94
N ALA A 29 -3.74 3.72 6.03
CA ALA A 29 -3.95 3.09 4.73
C ALA A 29 -2.69 3.13 3.86
N GLY A 30 -2.06 4.30 3.73
CA GLY A 30 -0.84 4.49 2.94
C GLY A 30 0.33 3.70 3.50
N GLY A 31 0.52 3.70 4.82
CA GLY A 31 1.54 2.91 5.50
C GLY A 31 1.34 1.41 5.30
N SER A 32 0.11 0.92 5.48
CA SER A 32 -0.22 -0.49 5.27
C SER A 32 0.00 -0.93 3.83
N TRP A 33 -0.43 -0.10 2.86
CA TRP A 33 -0.19 -0.33 1.45
C TRP A 33 1.32 -0.39 1.14
N TYR A 34 2.10 0.56 1.64
CA TYR A 34 3.53 0.61 1.38
C TYR A 34 4.28 -0.59 1.99
N LEU A 35 3.93 -0.98 3.22
CA LEU A 35 4.47 -2.21 3.83
C LEU A 35 4.14 -3.45 3.00
N SER A 36 2.92 -3.56 2.49
CA SER A 36 2.53 -4.67 1.60
C SER A 36 3.37 -4.71 0.31
N ARG A 37 3.69 -3.54 -0.25
CA ARG A 37 4.54 -3.40 -1.44
C ARG A 37 6.00 -3.78 -1.15
N LEU A 38 6.53 -3.41 0.01
CA LEU A 38 7.88 -3.77 0.45
C LEU A 38 8.01 -5.26 0.73
N ALA A 39 7.01 -5.84 1.42
CA ALA A 39 6.94 -7.28 1.66
C ALA A 39 6.97 -8.10 0.36
N ARG A 40 6.44 -7.56 -0.74
CA ARG A 40 6.46 -8.19 -2.07
C ARG A 40 7.64 -7.76 -2.95
N GLY A 41 8.67 -7.14 -2.38
CA GLY A 41 9.87 -6.73 -3.10
C GLY A 41 10.72 -7.93 -3.55
N PRO A 42 11.44 -7.83 -4.69
CA PRO A 42 12.12 -8.96 -5.34
C PRO A 42 13.23 -9.60 -4.51
N THR A 43 13.71 -8.95 -3.45
CA THR A 43 14.71 -9.48 -2.52
C THR A 43 14.12 -10.29 -1.37
N VAL A 44 12.79 -10.25 -1.18
CA VAL A 44 12.09 -10.93 -0.08
C VAL A 44 11.60 -12.28 -0.55
N VAL A 45 11.97 -13.35 0.16
CA VAL A 45 11.55 -14.73 -0.09
C VAL A 45 10.54 -15.14 0.99
N TRP A 46 9.30 -15.45 0.59
CA TRP A 46 8.26 -15.90 1.53
C TRP A 46 8.09 -17.42 1.54
N THR A 47 8.22 -18.04 0.36
CA THR A 47 8.01 -19.48 0.19
C THR A 47 9.29 -20.17 -0.26
N LYS A 48 9.36 -21.49 -0.02
CA LYS A 48 10.41 -22.33 -0.59
C LYS A 48 10.18 -22.66 -2.06
N GLU A 49 8.96 -22.45 -2.56
CA GLU A 49 8.59 -22.73 -3.96
C GLU A 49 9.23 -21.71 -4.92
N ASN A 50 9.38 -20.46 -4.49
CA ASN A 50 10.11 -19.44 -5.23
C ASN A 50 11.29 -18.88 -4.42
N PRO A 51 12.41 -19.62 -4.32
CA PRO A 51 13.56 -19.21 -3.52
C PRO A 51 14.36 -18.06 -4.15
N THR A 52 14.11 -17.72 -5.42
CA THR A 52 14.89 -16.73 -6.17
C THR A 52 13.99 -15.77 -6.97
N PRO A 53 13.11 -15.01 -6.31
CA PRO A 53 12.07 -14.23 -6.97
C PRO A 53 12.59 -13.07 -7.85
N TRP A 54 13.87 -12.71 -7.75
CA TRP A 54 14.52 -11.75 -8.64
C TRP A 54 14.76 -12.31 -10.06
N ASN A 55 14.77 -13.63 -10.25
CA ASN A 55 14.98 -14.24 -11.57
C ASN A 55 13.79 -14.02 -12.52
N ASP A 56 12.62 -13.65 -12.00
CA ASP A 56 11.43 -13.33 -12.79
C ASP A 56 11.47 -11.91 -13.40
N ILE A 57 12.42 -11.06 -12.99
CA ILE A 57 12.53 -9.68 -13.47
C ILE A 57 13.19 -9.66 -14.85
N LYS A 58 12.56 -9.00 -15.81
CA LYS A 58 13.14 -8.83 -17.15
C LYS A 58 14.01 -7.57 -17.23
N PRO A 59 14.99 -7.53 -18.17
CA PRO A 59 15.87 -6.37 -18.33
C PRO A 59 15.14 -5.06 -18.65
N ASP A 60 13.97 -5.13 -19.31
CA ASP A 60 13.12 -3.99 -19.68
C ASP A 60 12.16 -3.54 -18.57
N GLU A 61 12.20 -4.19 -17.40
CA GLU A 61 11.29 -3.95 -16.29
C GLU A 61 11.95 -3.21 -15.10
N GLY A 62 11.32 -2.12 -14.66
CA GLY A 62 11.70 -1.37 -13.48
C GLY A 62 11.09 -1.96 -12.20
N THR A 63 11.92 -2.20 -11.18
CA THR A 63 11.45 -2.69 -9.87
C THR A 63 11.14 -1.59 -8.86
N LYS A 64 11.60 -0.36 -9.14
CA LYS A 64 11.43 0.81 -8.28
C LYS A 64 10.05 1.42 -8.47
N LEU A 65 9.48 1.94 -7.39
CA LEU A 65 8.19 2.65 -7.44
C LEU A 65 8.29 3.94 -8.25
N LEU A 66 9.43 4.62 -8.17
CA LEU A 66 9.69 5.88 -8.86
C LEU A 66 11.09 5.86 -9.46
N THR A 67 11.19 6.29 -10.70
CA THR A 67 12.45 6.61 -11.35
C THR A 67 12.36 8.03 -11.92
N VAL A 68 13.40 8.82 -11.71
CA VAL A 68 13.41 10.24 -12.11
C VAL A 68 14.05 10.44 -13.48
N ASN A 69 15.22 9.81 -13.70
CA ASN A 69 16.01 10.03 -14.90
C ASN A 69 16.12 8.79 -15.81
N GLN A 70 15.75 7.61 -15.31
CA GLN A 70 15.86 6.34 -16.03
C GLN A 70 14.47 5.76 -16.21
N HIS A 71 14.03 5.61 -17.46
CA HIS A 71 12.73 5.04 -17.77
C HIS A 71 12.90 3.61 -18.26
N PHE A 72 12.16 2.72 -17.63
CA PHE A 72 11.96 1.34 -18.11
C PHE A 72 10.70 1.31 -18.95
N GLU A 73 10.62 0.41 -19.92
CA GLU A 73 9.41 0.24 -20.75
C GLU A 73 8.24 -0.26 -19.90
N LYS A 74 8.53 -1.04 -18.85
CA LYS A 74 7.54 -1.70 -18.01
C LYS A 74 7.88 -1.57 -16.53
N SER A 75 6.85 -1.69 -15.69
CA SER A 75 7.02 -1.90 -14.25
C SER A 75 6.93 -3.39 -13.95
N TRP A 76 7.85 -3.89 -13.14
CA TRP A 76 7.77 -5.25 -12.61
C TRP A 76 6.70 -5.34 -11.51
N GLU A 77 5.97 -6.46 -11.51
CA GLU A 77 5.01 -6.81 -10.47
C GLU A 77 5.18 -8.27 -10.05
N ARG A 78 5.16 -8.53 -8.74
CA ARG A 78 5.28 -9.88 -8.19
C ARG A 78 3.97 -10.67 -8.38
N ARG A 79 3.99 -11.67 -9.27
CA ARG A 79 2.85 -12.57 -9.52
C ARG A 79 2.82 -13.82 -8.62
N LYS A 80 3.97 -14.25 -8.11
CA LYS A 80 4.14 -15.47 -7.29
C LYS A 80 4.77 -15.12 -5.93
N LEU A 81 4.37 -15.79 -4.85
CA LEU A 81 4.91 -15.61 -3.50
C LEU A 81 5.97 -16.64 -3.15
#